data_AF-A0A9D5RTQ7-F1
#
_entry.id   AF-A0A9D5RTQ7-F1
#
_cell.length_a   1.000
_cell.length_b   1.000
_cell.length_c   1.000
_cell.angle_alpha   90.00
_cell.angle_beta   90.00
_cell.angle_gamma   90.00
#
_symmetry.space_group_name_H-M   'P 1'
#
loop_
_entity.id
_entity.type
_entity.pdbx_description
1 polymer ?
#
loop_
_entity_poly.entity_id
_entity_poly.type
_entity_poly.pdbx_seq_one_letter_code
_entity_poly.pdbx_strand_id
1 'polypeptide(L)'
;MPKISAFNDKMILCNRGSLMIRWGIIGAGNIAHRFAKSLENEQDSVLYAISGRNAEKLSAFAKEFPCEKQYVGHDLLLNDENVDAVYVALPHIMHAEWAMKALEHHIPVLCEKPAAVNEEQTREIAACAKQNNTLFMEAMKSRFVPAYEKLREVLQSGEIGKIERVETSMCFALPMEYFGKSYHTKPEGGGALLDGGIYCASLIEDLLKGDPEYIQTYASYYKGVDLYAHSTMTFENGIAALEAGFDRNAPKNALIKGTKGSVTVVDLHRPQTLIIHTEEGERTETVPYENDDFYSQIHHFVQLVKEGKNESPLMPYEAMIREARILEGIRAQFTEYDENDLALLETQEKELSADSFTNADALALGNIIAQKALEYDRGVSIRIDRCEDDLTMFLYTMEGKNERNLKYMDGKKKCVYDTGHSSAWAWLKNTLTKEYADWYGDGVHALSGGAFPLYVNGEMKAVIQVSGLHEGKDHELVVRSISQWLGERPYSRFTKVLG
;
A
#
# COMPACT_ATOMS: atom_id res chain seq x y z
N MET A 1 8.27 61.18 5.98
CA MET A 1 7.29 60.53 5.09
C MET A 1 8.04 59.90 3.93
N PRO A 2 7.99 58.57 3.83
CA PRO A 2 7.54 57.93 2.60
C PRO A 2 6.39 56.95 2.88
N LYS A 3 5.64 56.67 1.82
CA LYS A 3 4.31 56.06 1.78
C LYS A 3 4.31 54.60 2.22
N ILE A 4 3.50 54.31 3.23
CA ILE A 4 2.95 52.98 3.52
C ILE A 4 1.77 52.78 2.57
N SER A 5 1.92 51.99 1.51
CA SER A 5 0.80 51.50 0.72
C SER A 5 1.16 50.19 0.03
N ALA A 6 0.51 49.09 0.45
CA ALA A 6 0.20 47.85 -0.30
C ALA A 6 0.03 46.62 0.62
N PHE A 7 0.12 46.73 1.95
CA PHE A 7 0.14 45.55 2.84
C PHE A 7 -1.18 45.20 3.55
N ASN A 8 -2.32 45.82 3.22
CA ASN A 8 -3.53 45.70 4.05
C ASN A 8 -4.82 45.24 3.37
N ASP A 9 -4.84 44.87 2.08
CA ASP A 9 -6.09 44.49 1.41
C ASP A 9 -6.37 42.97 1.38
N LYS A 10 -5.45 42.12 1.82
CA LYS A 10 -5.69 40.66 1.96
C LYS A 10 -6.10 40.22 3.38
N MET A 11 -6.35 41.16 4.29
CA MET A 11 -6.77 40.86 5.67
C MET A 11 -8.13 41.47 6.04
N ILE A 12 -9.03 41.57 5.06
CA ILE A 12 -10.45 41.89 5.29
C ILE A 12 -11.30 40.67 4.87
N LEU A 13 -11.26 39.62 5.69
CA LEU A 13 -12.34 38.62 5.75
C LEU A 13 -13.42 39.00 6.77
N CYS A 14 -13.43 40.24 7.26
CA CYS A 14 -14.32 40.67 8.34
C CYS A 14 -15.06 41.97 7.97
N ASN A 15 -15.95 41.92 6.97
CA ASN A 15 -17.17 42.77 6.88
C ASN A 15 -18.07 42.52 5.64
N ARG A 16 -18.32 41.26 5.25
CA ARG A 16 -19.43 40.95 4.33
C ARG A 16 -20.26 39.83 4.94
N GLY A 17 -21.53 40.09 5.20
CA GLY A 17 -22.46 39.09 5.72
C GLY A 17 -22.49 37.86 4.81
N SER A 18 -22.49 36.66 5.43
CA SER A 18 -22.71 35.35 4.80
C SER A 18 -22.15 35.20 3.38
N LEU A 19 -20.84 35.37 3.20
CA LEU A 19 -20.21 35.14 1.90
C LEU A 19 -20.12 33.63 1.65
N MET A 20 -20.88 33.14 0.67
CA MET A 20 -20.64 31.83 0.07
C MET A 20 -19.20 31.76 -0.45
N ILE A 21 -18.50 30.68 -0.13
CA ILE A 21 -17.14 30.40 -0.60
C ILE A 21 -17.20 30.00 -2.08
N ARG A 22 -16.46 30.74 -2.93
CA ARG A 22 -16.34 30.48 -4.37
C ARG A 22 -15.19 29.50 -4.62
N TRP A 23 -15.54 28.26 -4.90
CA TRP A 23 -14.57 27.19 -5.10
C TRP A 23 -13.99 27.16 -6.51
N GLY A 24 -12.67 27.01 -6.58
CA GLY A 24 -11.95 26.59 -7.78
C GLY A 24 -11.55 25.12 -7.71
N ILE A 25 -11.87 24.32 -8.73
CA ILE A 25 -11.36 22.95 -8.83
C ILE A 25 -10.13 22.91 -9.74
N ILE A 26 -9.03 22.31 -9.26
CA ILE A 26 -7.80 22.09 -10.01
C ILE A 26 -7.76 20.62 -10.44
N GLY A 27 -8.15 20.35 -11.70
CA GLY A 27 -8.25 19.00 -12.26
C GLY A 27 -9.70 18.56 -12.52
N ALA A 28 -9.96 17.98 -13.69
CA ALA A 28 -11.30 17.52 -14.10
C ALA A 28 -11.36 15.97 -14.16
N GLY A 29 -10.81 15.29 -13.15
CA GLY A 29 -10.85 13.83 -13.03
C GLY A 29 -12.09 13.33 -12.29
N ASN A 30 -12.30 12.01 -12.22
CA ASN A 30 -13.49 11.42 -11.59
C ASN A 30 -13.70 11.88 -10.14
N ILE A 31 -12.63 12.12 -9.38
CA ILE A 31 -12.72 12.58 -8.00
C ILE A 31 -13.27 14.01 -7.90
N ALA A 32 -12.96 14.87 -8.88
CA ALA A 32 -13.52 16.22 -8.99
C ALA A 32 -15.04 16.21 -9.23
N HIS A 33 -15.56 15.25 -10.02
CA HIS A 33 -17.01 15.10 -10.21
C HIS A 33 -17.70 14.74 -8.89
N ARG A 34 -17.09 13.85 -8.09
CA ARG A 34 -17.63 13.48 -6.77
C ARG A 34 -17.60 14.65 -5.79
N PHE A 35 -16.50 15.39 -5.76
CA PHE A 35 -16.39 16.60 -4.95
C PHE A 35 -17.44 17.64 -5.35
N ALA A 36 -17.55 17.97 -6.64
CA ALA A 36 -18.54 18.94 -7.12
C ALA A 36 -19.97 18.49 -6.82
N LYS A 37 -20.27 17.19 -6.92
CA LYS A 37 -21.58 16.66 -6.55
C LYS A 37 -21.89 16.83 -5.06
N SER A 38 -20.91 16.57 -4.20
CA SER A 38 -21.07 16.74 -2.75
C SER A 38 -21.19 18.22 -2.36
N LEU A 39 -20.45 19.09 -3.04
CA LEU A 39 -20.44 20.53 -2.84
C LEU A 39 -21.83 21.18 -3.04
N GLU A 40 -22.70 20.59 -3.89
CA GLU A 40 -24.10 21.05 -4.05
C GLU A 40 -24.91 21.01 -2.74
N ASN A 41 -24.49 20.20 -1.75
CA ASN A 41 -25.14 20.11 -0.45
C ASN A 41 -24.60 21.12 0.58
N GLU A 42 -23.48 21.79 0.29
CA GLU A 42 -22.85 22.76 1.19
C GLU A 42 -23.41 24.17 0.96
N GLN A 43 -24.21 24.65 1.91
CA GLN A 43 -25.00 25.88 1.78
C GLN A 43 -24.14 27.14 1.73
N ASP A 44 -22.94 27.11 2.33
CA ASP A 44 -22.01 28.24 2.35
C ASP A 44 -20.97 28.15 1.22
N SER A 45 -21.25 27.41 0.15
CA SER A 45 -20.32 27.22 -0.97
C SER A 45 -20.99 27.25 -2.34
N VAL A 46 -20.21 27.64 -3.35
CA VAL A 46 -20.60 27.55 -4.76
C VAL A 46 -19.40 27.14 -5.60
N LEU A 47 -19.63 26.28 -6.61
CA LEU A 47 -18.63 26.00 -7.61
C LEU A 47 -18.49 27.21 -8.55
N TYR A 48 -17.35 27.90 -8.47
CA TYR A 48 -17.10 29.10 -9.26
C TYR A 48 -16.28 28.81 -10.53
N ALA A 49 -15.20 28.04 -10.39
CA ALA A 49 -14.27 27.78 -11.48
C ALA A 49 -13.76 26.35 -11.52
N ILE A 50 -13.37 25.90 -12.72
CA ILE A 50 -12.57 24.69 -12.90
C ILE A 50 -11.38 24.96 -13.81
N SER A 51 -10.26 24.29 -13.55
CA SER A 51 -9.05 24.36 -14.38
C SER A 51 -8.53 22.99 -14.80
N GLY A 52 -7.91 22.93 -15.97
CA GLY A 52 -7.36 21.72 -16.55
C GLY A 52 -6.56 21.99 -17.82
N ARG A 53 -6.08 20.92 -18.45
CA ARG A 53 -5.28 21.01 -19.69
C ARG A 53 -6.08 20.79 -20.97
N ASN A 54 -7.27 20.23 -20.87
CA ASN A 54 -8.09 19.84 -22.01
C ASN A 54 -9.43 20.57 -21.96
N ALA A 55 -9.67 21.47 -22.91
CA ALA A 55 -10.85 22.32 -22.94
C ALA A 55 -12.15 21.51 -23.08
N GLU A 56 -12.12 20.40 -23.82
CA GLU A 56 -13.31 19.55 -24.03
C GLU A 56 -13.75 18.89 -22.72
N LYS A 57 -12.80 18.41 -21.90
CA LYS A 57 -13.08 17.84 -20.57
C LYS A 57 -13.63 18.91 -19.61
N LEU A 58 -13.09 20.12 -19.65
CA LEU A 58 -13.62 21.23 -18.84
C LEU A 58 -15.05 21.59 -19.24
N SER A 59 -15.32 21.64 -20.54
CA SER A 59 -16.67 21.90 -21.03
C SER A 59 -17.66 20.78 -20.69
N ALA A 60 -17.21 19.52 -20.73
CA ALA A 60 -18.04 18.38 -20.32
C ALA A 60 -18.34 18.43 -18.81
N PHE A 61 -17.33 18.72 -17.98
CA PHE A 61 -17.50 18.91 -16.55
C PHE A 61 -18.48 20.05 -16.26
N ALA A 62 -18.28 21.22 -16.86
CA ALA A 62 -19.11 22.40 -16.63
C ALA A 62 -20.56 22.26 -17.13
N LYS A 63 -20.81 21.31 -18.04
CA LYS A 63 -22.18 20.96 -18.46
C LYS A 63 -22.91 20.15 -17.38
N GLU A 64 -22.19 19.29 -16.66
CA GLU A 64 -22.74 18.50 -15.55
C GLU A 64 -22.84 19.32 -14.27
N PHE A 65 -21.81 20.11 -13.98
CA PHE A 65 -21.70 21.00 -12.82
C PHE A 65 -21.47 22.44 -13.29
N PRO A 66 -22.54 23.23 -13.49
CA PRO A 66 -22.42 24.61 -13.95
C PRO A 66 -21.49 25.44 -13.07
N CYS A 67 -20.53 26.10 -13.70
CA CYS A 67 -19.58 27.01 -13.06
C CYS A 67 -19.37 28.23 -13.96
N GLU A 68 -18.98 29.37 -13.37
CA GLU A 68 -18.84 30.63 -14.11
C GLU A 68 -17.61 30.66 -15.02
N LYS A 69 -16.53 30.00 -14.61
CA LYS A 69 -15.22 30.08 -15.29
C LYS A 69 -14.62 28.71 -15.57
N GLN A 70 -14.04 28.58 -16.76
CA GLN A 70 -13.24 27.43 -17.17
C GLN A 70 -11.86 27.93 -17.60
N TYR A 71 -10.81 27.40 -16.99
CA TYR A 71 -9.44 27.82 -17.23
C TYR A 71 -8.61 26.69 -17.86
N VAL A 72 -8.12 26.90 -19.08
CA VAL A 72 -7.09 26.04 -19.67
C VAL A 72 -5.74 26.49 -19.14
N GLY A 73 -5.26 25.82 -18.09
CA GLY A 73 -4.10 26.23 -17.30
C GLY A 73 -4.49 26.58 -15.86
N HIS A 74 -3.81 25.96 -14.89
CA HIS A 74 -4.15 26.09 -13.47
C HIS A 74 -3.72 27.44 -12.88
N ASP A 75 -2.60 28.03 -13.34
CA ASP A 75 -2.15 29.35 -12.89
C ASP A 75 -3.19 30.45 -13.18
N LEU A 76 -3.97 30.33 -14.26
CA LEU A 76 -5.03 31.28 -14.58
C LEU A 76 -6.13 31.29 -13.53
N LEU A 77 -6.45 30.12 -12.96
CA LEU A 77 -7.42 29.99 -11.86
C LEU A 77 -6.85 30.62 -10.58
N LEU A 78 -5.58 30.39 -10.26
CA LEU A 78 -4.94 30.96 -9.07
C LEU A 78 -4.77 32.49 -9.13
N ASN A 79 -4.75 33.06 -10.33
CA ASN A 79 -4.72 34.52 -10.54
C ASN A 79 -6.11 35.19 -10.50
N ASP A 80 -7.19 34.42 -10.38
CA ASP A 80 -8.54 34.98 -10.31
C ASP A 80 -8.89 35.38 -8.87
N GLU A 81 -9.01 36.68 -8.63
CA GLU A 81 -9.36 37.27 -7.33
C GLU A 81 -10.75 36.85 -6.81
N ASN A 82 -11.55 36.16 -7.65
CA ASN A 82 -12.85 35.63 -7.26
C ASN A 82 -12.80 34.20 -6.70
N VAL A 83 -11.65 33.54 -6.71
CA VAL A 83 -11.49 32.21 -6.11
C VAL A 83 -11.16 32.36 -4.62
N ASP A 84 -12.04 31.85 -3.76
CA ASP A 84 -11.90 31.94 -2.31
C ASP A 84 -11.23 30.69 -1.70
N ALA A 85 -11.34 29.54 -2.36
CA ALA A 85 -10.72 28.28 -1.95
C ALA A 85 -10.52 27.37 -3.17
N VAL A 86 -9.56 26.45 -3.08
CA VAL A 86 -9.34 25.44 -4.12
C VAL A 86 -9.42 24.01 -3.62
N TYR A 87 -9.95 23.13 -4.48
CA TYR A 87 -9.85 21.69 -4.35
C TYR A 87 -8.85 21.14 -5.38
N VAL A 88 -7.76 20.55 -4.91
CA VAL A 88 -6.70 19.97 -5.76
C VAL A 88 -7.01 18.50 -6.02
N ALA A 89 -7.40 18.19 -7.26
CA ALA A 89 -7.90 16.89 -7.72
C ALA A 89 -7.02 16.29 -8.83
N LEU A 90 -5.70 16.44 -8.67
CA LEU A 90 -4.70 16.02 -9.66
C LEU A 90 -4.19 14.60 -9.37
N PRO A 91 -3.33 14.02 -10.22
CA PRO A 91 -2.54 12.84 -9.84
C PRO A 91 -1.60 13.14 -8.68
N HIS A 92 -1.32 12.15 -7.83
CA HIS A 92 -0.55 12.31 -6.57
C HIS A 92 0.74 13.14 -6.72
N ILE A 93 1.54 12.89 -7.77
CA ILE A 93 2.82 13.58 -8.01
C ILE A 93 2.70 15.10 -8.22
N MET A 94 1.49 15.58 -8.51
CA MET A 94 1.22 16.99 -8.81
C MET A 94 0.63 17.74 -7.61
N HIS A 95 0.27 17.04 -6.53
CA HIS A 95 -0.40 17.65 -5.38
C HIS A 95 0.46 18.73 -4.72
N ALA A 96 1.71 18.40 -4.36
CA ALA A 96 2.61 19.31 -3.67
C ALA A 96 2.83 20.63 -4.44
N GLU A 97 3.12 20.55 -5.73
CA GLU A 97 3.34 21.73 -6.58
C GLU A 97 2.11 22.66 -6.57
N TRP A 98 0.93 22.11 -6.86
CA TRP A 98 -0.28 22.94 -7.02
C TRP A 98 -0.88 23.39 -5.70
N ALA A 99 -0.72 22.60 -4.64
CA ALA A 99 -1.06 23.04 -3.29
C ALA A 99 -0.18 24.22 -2.87
N MET A 100 1.15 24.12 -3.00
CA MET A 100 2.06 25.21 -2.62
C MET A 100 1.83 26.49 -3.42
N LYS A 101 1.63 26.38 -4.75
CA LYS A 101 1.27 27.54 -5.58
C LYS A 101 -0.01 28.23 -5.12
N ALA A 102 -1.05 27.46 -4.76
CA ALA A 102 -2.28 28.05 -4.24
C ALA A 102 -2.08 28.74 -2.88
N LEU A 103 -1.28 28.15 -2.00
CA LEU A 103 -0.92 28.72 -0.69
C LEU A 103 -0.10 30.02 -0.84
N GLU A 104 0.82 30.11 -1.80
CA GLU A 104 1.55 31.33 -2.14
C GLU A 104 0.64 32.46 -2.65
N HIS A 105 -0.51 32.11 -3.23
CA HIS A 105 -1.55 33.06 -3.60
C HIS A 105 -2.46 33.45 -2.41
N HIS A 106 -2.24 32.86 -1.24
CA HIS A 106 -3.08 32.96 -0.04
C HIS A 106 -4.49 32.39 -0.23
N ILE A 107 -4.63 31.34 -1.04
CA ILE A 107 -5.90 30.66 -1.29
C ILE A 107 -5.95 29.38 -0.44
N PRO A 108 -6.93 29.23 0.46
CA PRO A 108 -7.19 27.98 1.17
C PRO A 108 -7.24 26.75 0.27
N VAL A 109 -6.59 25.66 0.68
CA VAL A 109 -6.43 24.44 -0.11
C VAL A 109 -7.01 23.22 0.60
N LEU A 110 -7.96 22.56 -0.04
CA LEU A 110 -8.35 21.17 0.24
C LEU A 110 -7.70 20.27 -0.82
N CYS A 111 -6.69 19.48 -0.44
CA CYS A 111 -5.92 18.69 -1.40
C CYS A 111 -6.26 17.20 -1.30
N GLU A 112 -6.48 16.52 -2.43
CA GLU A 112 -6.67 15.06 -2.43
C GLU A 112 -5.52 14.32 -1.75
N LYS A 113 -5.86 13.15 -1.21
CA LYS A 113 -4.92 12.24 -0.56
C LYS A 113 -4.14 11.42 -1.60
N PRO A 114 -2.89 11.00 -1.30
CA PRO A 114 -2.07 11.55 -0.24
C PRO A 114 -1.68 13.00 -0.56
N ALA A 115 -1.51 13.86 0.44
CA ALA A 115 -1.13 15.26 0.24
C ALA A 115 0.16 15.42 -0.60
N ALA A 116 1.09 14.49 -0.46
CA ALA A 116 2.26 14.33 -1.32
C ALA A 116 2.71 12.87 -1.37
N VAL A 117 3.71 12.56 -2.20
CA VAL A 117 4.17 11.16 -2.40
C VAL A 117 5.22 10.69 -1.40
N ASN A 118 5.75 11.59 -0.56
CA ASN A 118 6.76 11.30 0.47
C ASN A 118 6.70 12.30 1.64
N GLU A 119 7.46 12.04 2.71
CA GLU A 119 7.47 12.88 3.91
C GLU A 119 8.06 14.28 3.63
N GLU A 120 9.10 14.38 2.80
CA GLU A 120 9.77 15.65 2.48
C GLU A 120 8.82 16.68 1.86
N GLN A 121 8.15 16.32 0.77
CA GLN A 121 7.17 17.19 0.12
C GLN A 121 6.00 17.54 1.04
N THR A 122 5.61 16.59 1.87
CA THR A 122 4.55 16.79 2.86
C THR A 122 4.94 17.87 3.88
N ARG A 123 6.20 17.88 4.33
CA ARG A 123 6.76 18.93 5.19
C ARG A 123 6.86 20.27 4.47
N GLU A 124 7.22 20.28 3.19
CA GLU A 124 7.27 21.51 2.37
C GLU A 124 5.89 22.17 2.27
N ILE A 125 4.83 21.40 2.03
CA ILE A 125 3.45 21.90 2.02
C ILE A 125 3.09 22.52 3.38
N ALA A 126 3.34 21.80 4.48
CA ALA A 126 3.05 22.29 5.83
C ALA A 126 3.82 23.58 6.16
N ALA A 127 5.09 23.67 5.73
CA ALA A 127 5.90 24.87 5.89
C ALA A 127 5.36 26.04 5.06
N CYS A 128 4.98 25.80 3.80
CA CYS A 128 4.39 26.80 2.91
C CYS A 128 3.06 27.35 3.47
N ALA A 129 2.19 26.48 3.97
CA ALA A 129 0.91 26.87 4.57
C ALA A 129 1.11 27.75 5.81
N LYS A 130 2.06 27.39 6.69
CA LYS A 130 2.44 28.19 7.87
C LYS A 130 3.04 29.54 7.47
N GLN A 131 3.96 29.55 6.51
CA GLN A 131 4.62 30.77 6.04
C GLN A 131 3.62 31.78 5.46
N ASN A 132 2.63 31.29 4.70
CA ASN A 132 1.62 32.13 4.06
C ASN A 132 0.37 32.35 4.94
N ASN A 133 0.35 31.81 6.17
CA ASN A 133 -0.78 31.82 7.09
C ASN A 133 -2.12 31.47 6.39
N THR A 134 -2.10 30.43 5.57
CA THR A 134 -3.22 30.03 4.72
C THR A 134 -3.60 28.59 5.03
N LEU A 135 -4.91 28.31 5.07
CA LEU A 135 -5.41 26.97 5.39
C LEU A 135 -4.96 25.95 4.35
N PHE A 136 -4.30 24.90 4.81
CA PHE A 136 -4.14 23.66 4.06
C PHE A 136 -4.81 22.51 4.82
N MET A 137 -5.53 21.65 4.12
CA MET A 137 -6.07 20.41 4.66
C MET A 137 -5.95 19.29 3.64
N GLU A 138 -5.39 18.16 4.06
CA GLU A 138 -5.45 16.92 3.29
C GLU A 138 -6.88 16.35 3.33
N ALA A 139 -7.38 15.94 2.17
CA ALA A 139 -8.72 15.42 1.95
C ALA A 139 -8.83 13.94 2.37
N MET A 140 -8.52 13.64 3.64
CA MET A 140 -8.68 12.30 4.23
C MET A 140 -10.11 12.04 4.72
N LYS A 141 -11.07 11.91 3.79
CA LYS A 141 -12.51 11.90 4.09
C LYS A 141 -12.96 10.89 5.17
N SER A 142 -12.27 9.75 5.29
CA SER A 142 -12.58 8.71 6.28
C SER A 142 -12.54 9.21 7.72
N ARG A 143 -11.73 10.25 8.03
CA ARG A 143 -11.65 10.83 9.38
C ARG A 143 -12.84 11.73 9.76
N PHE A 144 -13.64 12.15 8.77
CA PHE A 144 -14.67 13.16 8.93
C PHE A 144 -16.09 12.59 8.91
N VAL A 145 -16.27 11.33 8.49
CA VAL A 145 -17.60 10.73 8.45
C VAL A 145 -18.09 10.39 9.87
N PRO A 146 -19.41 10.41 10.12
CA PRO A 146 -19.97 10.18 11.46
C PRO A 146 -19.54 8.88 12.15
N ALA A 147 -19.33 7.80 11.38
CA ALA A 147 -18.86 6.53 11.95
C ALA A 147 -17.45 6.63 12.55
N TYR A 148 -16.60 7.55 12.08
CA TYR A 148 -15.27 7.76 12.64
C TYR A 148 -15.33 8.49 13.99
N GLU A 149 -16.23 9.48 14.11
CA GLU A 149 -16.53 10.08 15.42
C GLU A 149 -17.07 9.02 16.39
N LYS A 150 -17.98 8.16 15.94
CA LYS A 150 -18.48 7.07 16.76
C LYS A 150 -17.39 6.10 17.20
N LEU A 151 -16.43 5.80 16.32
CA LEU A 151 -15.25 5.02 16.68
C LEU A 151 -14.47 5.68 17.81
N ARG A 152 -14.23 7.00 17.73
CA ARG A 152 -13.54 7.75 18.80
C ARG A 152 -14.31 7.67 20.12
N GLU A 153 -15.63 7.79 20.12
CA GLU A 153 -16.45 7.62 21.32
C GLU A 153 -16.28 6.23 21.96
N VAL A 154 -16.32 5.16 21.16
CA VAL A 154 -16.15 3.78 21.63
C VAL A 154 -14.76 3.55 22.22
N LEU A 155 -13.72 4.13 21.61
CA LEU A 155 -12.36 4.04 22.12
C LEU A 155 -12.18 4.85 23.42
N GLN A 156 -12.78 6.04 23.51
CA GLN A 156 -12.70 6.92 24.68
C GLN A 156 -13.52 6.42 25.87
N SER A 157 -14.63 5.71 25.64
CA SER A 157 -15.44 5.11 26.70
C SER A 157 -14.67 4.02 27.49
N GLY A 158 -13.59 3.50 26.92
CA GLY A 158 -12.77 2.44 27.52
C GLY A 158 -13.41 1.05 27.41
N GLU A 159 -14.44 0.92 26.57
CA GLU A 159 -15.21 -0.30 26.39
C GLU A 159 -14.37 -1.48 25.88
N ILE A 160 -13.45 -1.24 24.93
CA ILE A 160 -12.49 -2.26 24.49
C ILE A 160 -11.18 -2.25 25.29
N GLY A 161 -11.08 -1.42 26.33
CA GLY A 161 -9.87 -1.24 27.13
C GLY A 161 -8.75 -0.49 26.39
N LYS A 162 -7.49 -0.85 26.66
CA LYS A 162 -6.33 -0.24 25.98
C LYS A 162 -6.11 -0.91 24.64
N ILE A 163 -5.85 -0.14 23.59
CA ILE A 163 -5.48 -0.67 22.27
C ILE A 163 -4.17 -1.46 22.40
N GLU A 164 -4.13 -2.66 21.84
CA GLU A 164 -2.93 -3.51 21.77
C GLU A 164 -2.52 -3.77 20.32
N ARG A 165 -3.49 -3.88 19.40
CA ARG A 165 -3.23 -4.20 18.00
C ARG A 165 -4.21 -3.53 17.06
N VAL A 166 -3.71 -3.00 15.94
CA VAL A 166 -4.50 -2.42 14.85
C VAL A 166 -4.17 -3.18 13.57
N GLU A 167 -5.15 -3.87 12.99
CA GLU A 167 -5.01 -4.59 11.72
C GLU A 167 -5.83 -3.85 10.66
N THR A 168 -5.25 -3.53 9.51
CA THR A 168 -5.90 -2.76 8.44
C THR A 168 -5.68 -3.42 7.10
N SER A 169 -6.71 -3.43 6.25
CA SER A 169 -6.59 -3.93 4.88
C SER A 169 -7.29 -3.02 3.89
N MET A 170 -6.60 -2.72 2.79
CA MET A 170 -7.10 -1.99 1.63
C MET A 170 -6.66 -2.72 0.36
N CYS A 171 -7.23 -3.91 0.13
CA CYS A 171 -6.97 -4.70 -1.06
C CYS A 171 -8.19 -4.74 -2.00
N PHE A 172 -7.98 -4.39 -3.27
CA PHE A 172 -8.98 -4.54 -4.31
C PHE A 172 -8.29 -4.89 -5.64
N ALA A 173 -8.80 -5.90 -6.33
CA ALA A 173 -8.19 -6.34 -7.57
C ALA A 173 -8.42 -5.31 -8.69
N LEU A 174 -7.34 -4.69 -9.17
CA LEU A 174 -7.34 -3.88 -10.37
C LEU A 174 -7.12 -4.78 -11.60
N PRO A 175 -7.98 -4.70 -12.63
CA PRO A 175 -7.73 -5.44 -13.87
C PRO A 175 -6.42 -4.99 -14.52
N MET A 176 -5.63 -5.95 -15.03
CA MET A 176 -4.31 -5.66 -15.62
C MET A 176 -4.35 -4.68 -16.80
N GLU A 177 -5.49 -4.54 -17.49
CA GLU A 177 -5.67 -3.57 -18.56
C GLU A 177 -5.55 -2.10 -18.12
N TYR A 178 -5.65 -1.82 -16.81
CA TYR A 178 -5.45 -0.49 -16.22
C TYR A 178 -3.98 -0.17 -15.97
N PHE A 179 -3.07 -1.16 -16.03
CA PHE A 179 -1.65 -0.95 -15.76
C PHE A 179 -1.00 -0.07 -16.84
N GLY A 180 -0.33 1.00 -16.42
CA GLY A 180 0.26 2.02 -17.30
C GLY A 180 -0.74 2.99 -17.94
N LYS A 181 -2.06 2.76 -17.81
CA LYS A 181 -3.11 3.67 -18.30
C LYS A 181 -3.67 4.59 -17.21
N SER A 182 -3.62 4.16 -15.96
CA SER A 182 -4.01 4.94 -14.78
C SER A 182 -2.77 5.56 -14.13
N TYR A 183 -2.92 6.72 -13.48
CA TYR A 183 -1.81 7.28 -12.69
C TYR A 183 -1.49 6.45 -11.45
N HIS A 184 -2.48 5.71 -10.92
CA HIS A 184 -2.29 4.76 -9.81
C HIS A 184 -1.34 3.61 -10.16
N THR A 185 -1.11 3.34 -11.44
CA THR A 185 -0.26 2.25 -11.93
C THR A 185 1.00 2.76 -12.62
N LYS A 186 1.46 3.94 -12.22
CA LYS A 186 2.71 4.56 -12.68
C LYS A 186 3.76 4.61 -11.56
N PRO A 187 5.05 4.39 -11.85
CA PRO A 187 6.10 4.32 -10.83
C PRO A 187 6.31 5.62 -10.06
N GLU A 188 6.04 6.76 -10.69
CA GLU A 188 6.44 8.06 -10.14
C GLU A 188 5.57 8.50 -8.95
N GLY A 189 4.43 7.86 -8.72
CA GLY A 189 3.54 8.17 -7.58
C GLY A 189 2.27 7.32 -7.51
N GLY A 190 2.24 6.19 -8.19
CA GLY A 190 1.21 5.17 -8.06
C GLY A 190 1.55 4.14 -6.98
N GLY A 191 0.83 3.04 -6.96
CA GLY A 191 1.01 1.97 -5.98
C GLY A 191 -0.22 1.73 -5.12
N ALA A 192 -0.41 0.48 -4.71
CA ALA A 192 -1.45 0.10 -3.77
C ALA A 192 -1.30 0.83 -2.43
N LEU A 193 -0.05 1.09 -2.02
CA LEU A 193 0.26 1.73 -0.76
C LEU A 193 -0.12 3.21 -0.75
N LEU A 194 0.23 3.98 -1.79
CA LEU A 194 -0.15 5.40 -1.87
C LEU A 194 -1.65 5.60 -2.14
N ASP A 195 -2.31 4.67 -2.83
CA ASP A 195 -3.74 4.80 -3.11
C ASP A 195 -4.64 4.27 -1.97
N GLY A 196 -4.48 2.99 -1.62
CA GLY A 196 -5.27 2.32 -0.59
C GLY A 196 -4.62 2.38 0.79
N GLY A 197 -3.31 2.10 0.85
CA GLY A 197 -2.55 2.03 2.09
C GLY A 197 -2.53 3.33 2.90
N ILE A 198 -2.71 4.49 2.27
CA ILE A 198 -2.83 5.76 2.99
C ILE A 198 -4.03 5.80 3.94
N TYR A 199 -5.16 5.16 3.62
CA TYR A 199 -6.29 5.06 4.56
C TYR A 199 -5.93 4.20 5.78
N CYS A 200 -5.13 3.16 5.57
CA CYS A 200 -4.59 2.32 6.64
C CYS A 200 -3.62 3.11 7.53
N ALA A 201 -2.66 3.81 6.92
CA ALA A 201 -1.70 4.65 7.63
C ALA A 201 -2.39 5.76 8.43
N SER A 202 -3.44 6.37 7.87
CA SER A 202 -4.22 7.40 8.55
C SER A 202 -4.89 6.89 9.83
N LEU A 203 -5.53 5.72 9.79
CA LEU A 203 -6.10 5.13 11.01
C LEU A 203 -5.01 4.72 12.02
N ILE A 204 -3.90 4.14 11.55
CA ILE A 204 -2.79 3.75 12.42
C ILE A 204 -2.18 4.97 13.10
N GLU A 205 -1.99 6.07 12.37
CA GLU A 205 -1.47 7.34 12.87
C GLU A 205 -2.34 7.90 14.00
N ASP A 206 -3.66 7.91 13.82
CA ASP A 206 -4.61 8.48 14.79
C ASP A 206 -4.68 7.64 16.08
N LEU A 207 -4.39 6.35 16.02
CA LEU A 207 -4.55 5.41 17.14
C LEU A 207 -3.26 5.06 17.88
N LEU A 208 -2.13 5.00 17.16
CA LEU A 208 -0.84 4.57 17.71
C LEU A 208 0.15 5.74 17.80
N LYS A 209 0.91 5.77 18.89
CA LYS A 209 1.82 6.86 19.28
C LYS A 209 3.27 6.52 18.95
N GLY A 210 4.05 7.57 18.69
CA GLY A 210 5.45 7.46 18.33
C GLY A 210 5.65 7.10 16.85
N ASP A 211 6.90 6.88 16.50
CA ASP A 211 7.31 6.45 15.17
C ASP A 211 7.25 4.92 15.05
N PRO A 212 6.97 4.39 13.84
CA PRO A 212 6.95 2.95 13.61
C PRO A 212 8.36 2.35 13.69
N GLU A 213 8.49 1.22 14.39
CA GLU A 213 9.60 0.29 14.22
C GLU A 213 9.12 -0.90 13.38
N TYR A 214 9.76 -1.11 12.22
CA TYR A 214 9.35 -2.14 11.25
C TYR A 214 9.85 -3.53 11.68
N ILE A 215 8.92 -4.46 11.88
CA ILE A 215 9.25 -5.85 12.26
C ILE A 215 9.48 -6.69 11.00
N GLN A 216 8.51 -6.64 10.08
CA GLN A 216 8.54 -7.39 8.84
C GLN A 216 7.70 -6.67 7.79
N THR A 217 8.24 -6.56 6.58
CA THR A 217 7.52 -6.00 5.44
C THR A 217 7.68 -6.92 4.25
N TYR A 218 6.56 -7.34 3.67
CA TYR A 218 6.48 -8.05 2.42
C TYR A 218 5.83 -7.17 1.36
N ALA A 219 6.35 -7.18 0.13
CA ALA A 219 5.72 -6.48 -0.96
C ALA A 219 6.03 -7.10 -2.32
N SER A 220 5.15 -6.86 -3.29
CA SER A 220 5.29 -7.30 -4.68
C SER A 220 5.18 -6.11 -5.63
N TYR A 221 5.90 -6.17 -6.76
CA TYR A 221 5.98 -5.07 -7.73
C TYR A 221 5.59 -5.51 -9.12
N TYR A 222 5.21 -4.51 -9.91
CA TYR A 222 5.23 -4.60 -11.34
C TYR A 222 5.66 -3.26 -11.95
N LYS A 223 6.77 -3.29 -12.69
CA LYS A 223 7.36 -2.13 -13.38
C LYS A 223 7.56 -0.90 -12.48
N GLY A 224 8.04 -1.08 -11.25
CA GLY A 224 8.27 0.04 -10.31
C GLY A 224 7.02 0.52 -9.55
N VAL A 225 5.93 -0.25 -9.61
CA VAL A 225 4.69 0.03 -8.86
C VAL A 225 4.44 -1.11 -7.89
N ASP A 226 4.21 -0.82 -6.61
CA ASP A 226 3.78 -1.83 -5.65
C ASP A 226 2.37 -2.32 -5.98
N LEU A 227 2.24 -3.63 -6.20
CA LEU A 227 0.98 -4.33 -6.39
C LEU A 227 0.40 -4.79 -5.07
N TYR A 228 1.25 -5.09 -4.09
CA TYR A 228 0.85 -5.52 -2.77
C TYR A 228 1.91 -5.12 -1.77
N ALA A 229 1.48 -4.70 -0.59
CA ALA A 229 2.34 -4.45 0.55
C ALA A 229 1.65 -4.92 1.82
N HIS A 230 2.39 -5.66 2.65
CA HIS A 230 2.01 -6.03 4.01
C HIS A 230 3.15 -5.66 4.95
N SER A 231 2.88 -4.89 6.00
CA SER A 231 3.89 -4.53 6.99
C SER A 231 3.36 -4.68 8.40
N THR A 232 4.14 -5.32 9.27
CA THR A 232 3.92 -5.35 10.72
C THR A 232 4.91 -4.41 11.40
N MET A 233 4.40 -3.53 12.25
CA MET A 233 5.15 -2.45 12.90
C MET A 233 4.83 -2.41 14.40
N THR A 234 5.82 -2.08 15.24
CA THR A 234 5.58 -1.71 16.64
C THR A 234 5.56 -0.20 16.82
N PHE A 235 4.76 0.25 17.79
CA PHE A 235 4.61 1.62 18.24
C PHE A 235 4.69 1.65 19.76
N GLU A 236 4.78 2.84 20.37
CA GLU A 236 4.91 2.99 21.82
C GLU A 236 3.78 2.33 22.63
N ASN A 237 2.58 2.28 22.06
CA ASN A 237 1.36 1.80 22.71
C ASN A 237 0.70 0.61 22.01
N GLY A 238 1.34 -0.07 21.06
CA GLY A 238 0.75 -1.23 20.39
C GLY A 238 1.48 -1.69 19.13
N ILE A 239 0.85 -2.65 18.43
CA ILE A 239 1.36 -3.22 17.17
C ILE A 239 0.38 -2.90 16.04
N ALA A 240 0.87 -2.53 14.87
CA ALA A 240 0.06 -2.40 13.67
C ALA A 240 0.39 -3.50 12.64
N ALA A 241 -0.62 -3.93 11.89
CA ALA A 241 -0.47 -4.62 10.62
C ALA A 241 -1.20 -3.82 9.54
N LEU A 242 -0.47 -3.40 8.52
CA LEU A 242 -0.99 -2.70 7.34
C LEU A 242 -0.95 -3.63 6.14
N GLU A 243 -2.06 -3.75 5.43
CA GLU A 243 -2.14 -4.46 4.17
C GLU A 243 -2.77 -3.56 3.09
N ALA A 244 -2.15 -3.49 1.92
CA ALA A 244 -2.67 -2.79 0.74
C ALA A 244 -2.38 -3.60 -0.53
N GLY A 245 -3.33 -3.66 -1.46
CA GLY A 245 -3.15 -4.48 -2.67
C GLY A 245 -4.03 -4.12 -3.86
N PHE A 246 -3.46 -4.28 -5.06
CA PHE A 246 -4.10 -4.18 -6.37
C PHE A 246 -4.20 -5.54 -7.08
N ASP A 247 -3.47 -6.55 -6.64
CA ASP A 247 -3.42 -7.88 -7.26
C ASP A 247 -4.43 -8.88 -6.66
N ARG A 248 -5.14 -8.49 -5.61
CA ARG A 248 -6.07 -9.35 -4.86
C ARG A 248 -7.22 -8.57 -4.24
N ASN A 249 -8.28 -9.28 -3.90
CA ASN A 249 -9.37 -8.76 -3.07
C ASN A 249 -9.21 -9.25 -1.64
N ALA A 250 -9.36 -8.34 -0.68
CA ALA A 250 -9.56 -8.68 0.73
C ALA A 250 -10.65 -7.75 1.31
N PRO A 251 -11.30 -8.11 2.43
CA PRO A 251 -12.19 -7.20 3.11
C PRO A 251 -11.46 -5.89 3.45
N LYS A 252 -12.00 -4.76 2.99
CA LYS A 252 -11.40 -3.44 3.18
C LYS A 252 -11.69 -2.90 4.58
N ASN A 253 -11.34 -3.65 5.62
CA ASN A 253 -11.75 -3.36 7.00
C ASN A 253 -10.54 -2.99 7.85
N ALA A 254 -10.81 -2.40 9.02
CA ALA A 254 -9.84 -2.30 10.10
C ALA A 254 -10.37 -2.99 11.35
N LEU A 255 -9.50 -3.71 12.06
CA LEU A 255 -9.79 -4.35 13.33
C LEU A 255 -8.87 -3.77 14.41
N ILE A 256 -9.47 -3.08 15.37
CA ILE A 256 -8.81 -2.53 16.54
C ILE A 256 -9.06 -3.48 17.70
N LYS A 257 -8.02 -4.15 18.19
CA LYS A 257 -8.06 -5.03 19.35
C LYS A 257 -7.54 -4.30 20.57
N GLY A 258 -8.30 -4.36 21.65
CA GLY A 258 -7.87 -3.89 22.96
C GLY A 258 -8.01 -4.97 24.03
N THR A 259 -7.54 -4.64 25.23
CA THR A 259 -7.46 -5.57 26.37
C THR A 259 -8.80 -6.16 26.82
N LYS A 260 -9.95 -5.57 26.43
CA LYS A 260 -11.30 -5.99 26.86
C LYS A 260 -12.25 -6.30 25.70
N GLY A 261 -11.79 -6.18 24.47
CA GLY A 261 -12.67 -6.29 23.32
C GLY A 261 -12.03 -5.84 22.01
N SER A 262 -12.87 -5.67 21.00
CA SER A 262 -12.41 -5.16 19.70
C SER A 262 -13.50 -4.37 18.98
N VAL A 263 -13.07 -3.50 18.07
CA VAL A 263 -13.96 -2.82 17.11
C VAL A 263 -13.47 -3.10 15.70
N THR A 264 -14.37 -3.56 14.84
CA THR A 264 -14.14 -3.66 13.39
C THR A 264 -14.80 -2.48 12.70
N VAL A 265 -14.02 -1.68 12.00
CA VAL A 265 -14.48 -0.65 11.06
C VAL A 265 -14.68 -1.32 9.70
N VAL A 266 -15.92 -1.37 9.24
CA VAL A 266 -16.26 -1.97 7.94
C VAL A 266 -16.11 -0.92 6.83
N ASP A 267 -15.46 -1.32 5.74
CA ASP A 267 -15.15 -0.46 4.58
C ASP A 267 -14.36 0.80 4.98
N LEU A 268 -13.14 0.61 5.51
CA LEU A 268 -12.24 1.60 6.11
C LEU A 268 -12.16 2.96 5.39
N HIS A 269 -12.15 2.96 4.06
CA HIS A 269 -12.07 4.19 3.27
C HIS A 269 -13.40 4.98 3.17
N ARG A 270 -14.52 4.37 3.61
CA ARG A 270 -15.91 4.87 3.57
C ARG A 270 -16.74 4.23 4.72
N PRO A 271 -16.36 4.45 5.99
CA PRO A 271 -16.97 3.72 7.08
C PRO A 271 -18.37 4.25 7.40
N GLN A 272 -19.31 3.33 7.56
CA GLN A 272 -20.64 3.59 8.17
C GLN A 272 -20.95 2.60 9.28
N THR A 273 -20.26 1.46 9.33
CA THR A 273 -20.60 0.36 10.23
C THR A 273 -19.43 0.01 11.11
N LEU A 274 -19.69 -0.07 12.41
CA LEU A 274 -18.77 -0.55 13.45
C LEU A 274 -19.34 -1.83 14.04
N ILE A 275 -18.53 -2.88 14.12
CA ILE A 275 -18.86 -4.12 14.83
C ILE A 275 -18.02 -4.15 16.10
N ILE A 276 -18.68 -4.05 17.26
CA ILE A 276 -18.06 -3.90 18.56
C ILE A 276 -18.27 -5.20 19.33
N HIS A 277 -17.19 -5.79 19.81
CA HIS A 277 -17.20 -7.03 20.59
C HIS A 277 -16.56 -6.82 21.95
N THR A 278 -17.30 -7.08 23.02
CA THR A 278 -16.87 -6.91 24.41
C THR A 278 -17.24 -8.13 25.26
N GLU A 279 -16.94 -8.10 26.56
CA GLU A 279 -17.43 -9.11 27.51
C GLU A 279 -18.97 -9.18 27.59
N GLU A 280 -19.67 -8.08 27.27
CA GLU A 280 -21.14 -8.01 27.26
C GLU A 280 -21.75 -8.63 25.99
N GLY A 281 -20.94 -8.90 24.97
CA GLY A 281 -21.34 -9.50 23.69
C GLY A 281 -20.93 -8.68 22.48
N GLU A 282 -21.47 -9.04 21.32
CA GLU A 282 -21.28 -8.32 20.06
C GLU A 282 -22.47 -7.41 19.77
N ARG A 283 -22.20 -6.18 19.32
CA ARG A 283 -23.20 -5.31 18.70
C ARG A 283 -22.67 -4.66 17.43
N THR A 284 -23.59 -4.34 16.54
CA THR A 284 -23.29 -3.58 15.31
C THR A 284 -23.94 -2.21 15.41
N GLU A 285 -23.16 -1.18 15.17
CA GLU A 285 -23.63 0.20 15.08
C GLU A 285 -23.46 0.68 13.63
N THR A 286 -24.53 1.20 13.03
CA THR A 286 -24.48 1.81 11.71
C THR A 286 -24.83 3.28 11.82
N VAL A 287 -23.88 4.13 11.44
CA VAL A 287 -23.97 5.58 11.46
C VAL A 287 -23.89 6.06 10.01
N PRO A 288 -25.03 6.43 9.40
CA PRO A 288 -25.07 6.85 8.01
C PRO A 288 -24.38 8.21 7.81
N TYR A 289 -23.98 8.49 6.58
CA TYR A 289 -23.54 9.83 6.21
C TYR A 289 -24.68 10.84 6.31
N GLU A 290 -24.34 12.10 6.58
CA GLU A 290 -25.30 13.20 6.51
C GLU A 290 -25.85 13.39 5.09
N ASN A 291 -24.96 13.32 4.10
CA ASN A 291 -25.30 13.37 2.67
C ASN A 291 -24.56 12.27 1.90
N ASP A 292 -23.23 12.37 1.85
CA ASP A 292 -22.33 11.41 1.20
C ASP A 292 -20.98 11.33 1.94
N ASP A 293 -20.05 10.53 1.41
CA ASP A 293 -18.73 10.30 2.01
C ASP A 293 -17.76 11.49 1.89
N PHE A 294 -18.14 12.60 1.26
CA PHE A 294 -17.34 13.83 1.12
C PHE A 294 -17.87 14.97 1.99
N TYR A 295 -19.19 15.05 2.17
CA TYR A 295 -19.87 16.23 2.70
C TYR A 295 -19.28 16.74 4.02
N SER A 296 -19.15 15.89 5.04
CA SER A 296 -18.68 16.32 6.37
C SER A 296 -17.25 16.88 6.33
N GLN A 297 -16.40 16.42 5.40
CA GLN A 297 -15.07 16.98 5.20
C GLN A 297 -15.12 18.37 4.53
N ILE A 298 -15.95 18.53 3.51
CA ILE A 298 -16.15 19.82 2.83
C ILE A 298 -16.69 20.82 3.84
N HIS A 299 -17.73 20.43 4.59
CA HIS A 299 -18.34 21.25 5.61
C HIS A 299 -17.34 21.70 6.67
N HIS A 300 -16.54 20.77 7.21
CA HIS A 300 -15.47 21.09 8.16
C HIS A 300 -14.47 22.09 7.59
N PHE A 301 -14.01 21.90 6.35
CA PHE A 301 -13.10 22.84 5.69
C PHE A 301 -13.71 24.23 5.56
N VAL A 302 -14.98 24.33 5.14
CA VAL A 302 -15.70 25.60 5.01
C VAL A 302 -15.78 26.34 6.35
N GLN A 303 -16.06 25.63 7.46
CA GLN A 303 -16.05 26.25 8.78
C GLN A 303 -14.66 26.77 9.16
N LEU A 304 -13.59 26.01 8.90
CA LEU A 304 -12.23 26.46 9.16
C LEU A 304 -11.88 27.75 8.39
N VAL A 305 -12.27 27.83 7.11
CA VAL A 305 -12.07 29.05 6.31
C VAL A 305 -12.80 30.24 6.92
N LYS A 306 -14.08 30.06 7.29
CA LYS A 306 -14.91 31.12 7.88
C LYS A 306 -14.39 31.59 9.25
N GLU A 307 -13.81 30.68 10.03
CA GLU A 307 -13.19 30.96 11.32
C GLU A 307 -11.77 31.53 11.20
N GLY A 308 -11.21 31.61 9.98
CA GLY A 308 -9.84 32.05 9.76
C GLY A 308 -8.79 31.12 10.37
N LYS A 309 -9.09 29.82 10.46
CA LYS A 309 -8.14 28.78 10.88
C LYS A 309 -7.19 28.47 9.73
N ASN A 310 -5.96 28.13 10.07
CA ASN A 310 -4.93 27.76 9.11
C ASN A 310 -4.57 26.27 9.17
N GLU A 311 -5.18 25.48 10.05
CA GLU A 311 -4.92 24.06 10.21
C GLU A 311 -6.18 23.37 10.75
N SER A 312 -6.40 22.12 10.33
CA SER A 312 -7.50 21.30 10.84
C SER A 312 -7.12 20.59 12.13
N PRO A 313 -7.95 20.64 13.19
CA PRO A 313 -7.70 19.85 14.40
C PRO A 313 -7.95 18.34 14.19
N LEU A 314 -8.66 17.96 13.12
CA LEU A 314 -8.97 16.57 12.79
C LEU A 314 -7.96 15.95 11.80
N MET A 315 -7.28 16.80 11.03
CA MET A 315 -6.20 16.46 10.11
C MET A 315 -5.07 17.49 10.26
N PRO A 316 -4.34 17.49 11.38
CA PRO A 316 -3.24 18.40 11.59
C PRO A 316 -2.05 18.06 10.68
N TYR A 317 -1.15 19.02 10.48
CA TYR A 317 0.04 18.84 9.66
C TYR A 317 0.92 17.70 10.14
N GLU A 318 1.03 17.52 11.46
CA GLU A 318 1.81 16.42 12.02
C GLU A 318 1.21 15.05 11.68
N ALA A 319 -0.12 14.93 11.61
CA ALA A 319 -0.77 13.67 11.22
C ALA A 319 -0.42 13.32 9.77
N MET A 320 -0.59 14.27 8.86
CA MET A 320 -0.20 14.13 7.45
C MET A 320 1.28 13.73 7.30
N ILE A 321 2.19 14.35 8.06
CA ILE A 321 3.64 14.03 8.03
C ILE A 321 3.89 12.61 8.54
N ARG A 322 3.24 12.19 9.63
CA ARG A 322 3.37 10.84 10.19
C ARG A 322 2.78 9.77 9.27
N GLU A 323 1.67 10.05 8.59
CA GLU A 323 1.11 9.17 7.55
C GLU A 323 2.13 8.94 6.43
N ALA A 324 2.71 10.02 5.90
CA ALA A 324 3.75 9.95 4.88
C ALA A 324 4.98 9.16 5.37
N ARG A 325 5.43 9.36 6.61
CA ARG A 325 6.53 8.60 7.24
C ARG A 325 6.24 7.11 7.31
N ILE A 326 5.03 6.73 7.76
CA ILE A 326 4.62 5.32 7.84
C ILE A 326 4.74 4.68 6.45
N LEU A 327 4.15 5.30 5.43
CA LEU A 327 4.18 4.77 4.07
C LEU A 327 5.59 4.73 3.49
N GLU A 328 6.36 5.81 3.65
CA GLU A 328 7.73 5.90 3.13
C GLU A 328 8.65 4.89 3.80
N GLY A 329 8.55 4.70 5.11
CA GLY A 329 9.36 3.68 5.79
C GLY A 329 8.97 2.26 5.41
N ILE A 330 7.68 1.97 5.12
CA ILE A 330 7.27 0.70 4.50
C ILE A 330 7.95 0.55 3.13
N ARG A 331 7.88 1.59 2.29
CA ARG A 331 8.51 1.60 0.95
C ARG A 331 10.02 1.44 1.02
N ALA A 332 10.67 1.97 2.06
CA ALA A 332 12.11 1.82 2.25
C ALA A 332 12.52 0.37 2.58
N GLN A 333 11.59 -0.47 3.07
CA GLN A 333 11.83 -1.91 3.26
C GLN A 333 11.64 -2.72 1.97
N PHE A 334 11.21 -2.07 0.88
CA PHE A 334 10.92 -2.75 -0.36
C PHE A 334 12.19 -3.30 -0.99
N THR A 335 12.23 -4.63 -1.13
CA THR A 335 13.29 -5.27 -1.90
C THR A 335 12.91 -5.22 -3.36
N GLU A 336 13.51 -4.30 -4.11
CA GLU A 336 13.47 -4.34 -5.57
C GLU A 336 14.39 -5.46 -6.06
N TYR A 337 13.84 -6.25 -6.99
CA TYR A 337 14.59 -7.26 -7.72
C TYR A 337 14.84 -6.80 -9.15
N ASP A 338 16.01 -7.13 -9.69
CA ASP A 338 16.42 -6.79 -11.05
C ASP A 338 16.95 -8.01 -11.82
N GLU A 339 17.45 -7.77 -13.04
CA GLU A 339 18.07 -8.82 -13.86
C GLU A 339 19.38 -9.38 -13.26
N ASN A 340 20.07 -8.61 -12.40
CA ASN A 340 21.28 -9.09 -11.72
C ASN A 340 20.91 -10.12 -10.64
N ASP A 341 19.80 -9.91 -9.93
CA ASP A 341 19.25 -10.86 -8.97
C ASP A 341 18.88 -12.20 -9.67
N LEU A 342 18.36 -12.13 -10.90
CA LEU A 342 18.09 -13.32 -11.72
C LEU A 342 19.38 -14.04 -12.14
N ALA A 343 20.38 -13.30 -12.61
CA ALA A 343 21.69 -13.85 -12.97
C ALA A 343 22.43 -14.47 -11.77
N LEU A 344 22.18 -13.97 -10.56
CA LEU A 344 22.75 -14.51 -9.32
C LEU A 344 22.20 -15.91 -9.03
N LEU A 345 20.90 -16.15 -9.22
CA LEU A 345 20.27 -17.46 -9.10
C LEU A 345 20.81 -18.45 -10.15
N GLU A 346 20.98 -18.01 -11.40
CA GLU A 346 21.57 -18.85 -12.45
C GLU A 346 23.03 -19.24 -12.13
N THR A 347 23.78 -18.32 -11.52
CA THR A 347 25.15 -18.60 -11.07
C THR A 347 25.16 -19.61 -9.93
N GLN A 348 24.24 -19.48 -8.97
CA GLN A 348 24.10 -20.40 -7.84
C GLN A 348 23.80 -21.83 -8.32
N GLU A 349 22.89 -21.98 -9.28
CA GLU A 349 22.53 -23.28 -9.88
C GLU A 349 23.72 -23.92 -10.59
N LYS A 350 24.56 -23.13 -11.27
CA LYS A 350 25.80 -23.63 -11.91
C LYS A 350 26.84 -24.08 -10.88
N GLU A 351 27.09 -23.28 -9.86
CA GLU A 351 28.10 -23.58 -8.83
C GLU A 351 27.73 -24.83 -8.01
N LEU A 352 26.44 -25.07 -7.81
CA LEU A 352 25.90 -26.22 -7.07
C LEU A 352 25.65 -27.47 -7.94
N SER A 353 26.35 -27.58 -9.07
CA SER A 353 26.36 -28.79 -9.89
C SER A 353 27.28 -29.88 -9.32
N ALA A 354 26.92 -31.14 -9.51
CA ALA A 354 27.69 -32.29 -9.03
C ALA A 354 28.43 -33.02 -10.16
N ASP A 355 29.46 -33.79 -9.81
CA ASP A 355 30.17 -34.65 -10.78
C ASP A 355 29.45 -36.00 -10.98
N SER A 356 28.67 -36.42 -9.98
CA SER A 356 27.82 -37.61 -10.00
C SER A 356 26.64 -37.47 -9.05
N PHE A 357 25.55 -38.21 -9.29
CA PHE A 357 24.43 -38.31 -8.36
C PHE A 357 23.76 -39.69 -8.43
N THR A 358 23.81 -40.43 -7.33
CA THR A 358 23.30 -41.80 -7.18
C THR A 358 22.19 -41.88 -6.14
N ASN A 359 21.59 -43.07 -5.96
CA ASN A 359 20.62 -43.30 -4.88
C ASN A 359 21.22 -43.11 -3.48
N ALA A 360 22.50 -43.42 -3.29
CA ALA A 360 23.19 -43.18 -2.03
C ALA A 360 23.35 -41.67 -1.77
N ASP A 361 23.61 -40.90 -2.82
CA ASP A 361 23.73 -39.44 -2.74
C ASP A 361 22.39 -38.78 -2.42
N ALA A 362 21.29 -39.24 -3.03
CA ALA A 362 19.95 -38.76 -2.69
C ALA A 362 19.60 -39.03 -1.22
N LEU A 363 19.96 -40.21 -0.69
CA LEU A 363 19.77 -40.50 0.74
C LEU A 363 20.62 -39.59 1.63
N ALA A 364 21.91 -39.38 1.28
CA ALA A 364 22.81 -38.52 2.04
C ALA A 364 22.34 -37.06 2.05
N LEU A 365 22.02 -36.51 0.87
CA LEU A 365 21.49 -35.15 0.73
C LEU A 365 20.15 -34.99 1.44
N GLY A 366 19.22 -35.95 1.26
CA GLY A 366 17.92 -35.94 1.95
C GLY A 366 18.06 -35.89 3.47
N ASN A 367 19.00 -36.66 4.04
CA ASN A 367 19.30 -36.63 5.47
C ASN A 367 19.90 -35.29 5.93
N ILE A 368 20.78 -34.67 5.13
CA ILE A 368 21.32 -33.34 5.43
C ILE A 368 20.18 -32.30 5.47
N ILE A 369 19.28 -32.32 4.48
CA ILE A 369 18.13 -31.40 4.44
C ILE A 369 17.24 -31.63 5.67
N ALA A 370 16.92 -32.88 6.01
CA ALA A 370 16.10 -33.22 7.16
C ALA A 370 16.73 -32.76 8.48
N GLN A 371 18.06 -32.90 8.63
CA GLN A 371 18.78 -32.45 9.81
C GLN A 371 18.78 -30.92 9.92
N LYS A 372 19.05 -30.20 8.83
CA LYS A 372 19.02 -28.72 8.81
C LYS A 372 17.61 -28.17 9.01
N ALA A 373 16.57 -28.87 8.56
CA ALA A 373 15.20 -28.46 8.76
C ALA A 373 14.81 -28.33 10.25
N LEU A 374 15.52 -29.03 11.15
CA LEU A 374 15.34 -28.90 12.60
C LEU A 374 15.77 -27.54 13.16
N GLU A 375 16.51 -26.73 12.39
CA GLU A 375 16.85 -25.34 12.75
C GLU A 375 15.62 -24.41 12.65
N TYR A 376 14.54 -24.84 12.01
CA TYR A 376 13.34 -24.04 11.76
C TYR A 376 12.21 -24.40 12.74
N ASP A 377 11.37 -23.42 13.05
CA ASP A 377 10.20 -23.55 13.93
C ASP A 377 8.98 -24.20 13.27
N ARG A 378 9.10 -24.62 12.00
CA ARG A 378 8.03 -25.24 11.20
C ARG A 378 8.50 -26.56 10.61
N GLY A 379 7.64 -27.58 10.66
CA GLY A 379 7.91 -28.86 10.01
C GLY A 379 7.93 -28.77 8.49
N VAL A 380 8.64 -29.70 7.82
CA VAL A 380 8.79 -29.73 6.37
C VAL A 380 8.47 -31.10 5.76
N SER A 381 8.12 -31.09 4.47
CA SER A 381 8.17 -32.25 3.58
C SER A 381 9.34 -32.09 2.60
N ILE A 382 10.10 -33.15 2.40
CA ILE A 382 11.31 -33.23 1.57
C ILE A 382 11.12 -34.35 0.56
N ARG A 383 11.42 -34.08 -0.71
CA ARG A 383 11.41 -35.07 -1.78
C ARG A 383 12.58 -34.86 -2.72
N ILE A 384 13.19 -35.94 -3.19
CA ILE A 384 14.20 -35.92 -4.25
C ILE A 384 13.73 -36.89 -5.32
N ASP A 385 13.43 -36.37 -6.50
CA ASP A 385 12.96 -37.15 -7.64
C ASP A 385 14.04 -37.21 -8.73
N ARG A 386 14.23 -38.37 -9.33
CA ARG A 386 15.12 -38.57 -10.48
C ARG A 386 14.42 -38.10 -11.75
N CYS A 387 15.12 -37.32 -12.58
CA CYS A 387 14.49 -36.74 -13.78
C CYS A 387 14.24 -37.75 -14.91
N GLU A 388 15.02 -38.83 -15.01
CA GLU A 388 14.93 -39.80 -16.11
C GLU A 388 13.57 -40.53 -16.16
N ASP A 389 13.03 -40.88 -15.00
CA ASP A 389 11.82 -41.71 -14.86
C ASP A 389 10.85 -41.20 -13.78
N ASP A 390 11.09 -39.99 -13.26
CA ASP A 390 10.34 -39.35 -12.17
C ASP A 390 10.27 -40.19 -10.89
N LEU A 391 11.24 -41.09 -10.69
CA LEU A 391 11.30 -41.95 -9.50
C LEU A 391 11.68 -41.14 -8.26
N THR A 392 10.85 -41.21 -7.22
CA THR A 392 11.19 -40.66 -5.91
C THR A 392 12.29 -41.49 -5.24
N MET A 393 13.49 -40.90 -5.16
CA MET A 393 14.68 -41.48 -4.57
C MET A 393 14.72 -41.28 -3.05
N PHE A 394 14.10 -40.21 -2.56
CA PHE A 394 14.01 -39.88 -1.14
C PHE A 394 12.68 -39.17 -0.84
N LEU A 395 12.03 -39.56 0.25
CA LEU A 395 10.83 -38.91 0.77
C LEU A 395 10.88 -38.88 2.29
N TYR A 396 10.72 -37.69 2.87
CA TYR A 396 10.63 -37.51 4.31
C TYR A 396 9.60 -36.42 4.61
N THR A 397 8.73 -36.66 5.58
CA THR A 397 7.71 -35.69 5.99
C THR A 397 7.64 -35.64 7.51
N MET A 398 7.78 -34.44 8.07
CA MET A 398 7.64 -34.21 9.51
C MET A 398 6.18 -34.27 9.95
N GLU A 399 5.96 -34.62 11.22
CA GLU A 399 4.64 -34.70 11.83
C GLU A 399 3.86 -33.37 11.68
N GLY A 400 2.57 -33.45 11.36
CA GLY A 400 1.71 -32.29 11.13
C GLY A 400 1.72 -31.71 9.70
N LYS A 401 2.48 -32.29 8.77
CA LYS A 401 2.38 -32.00 7.33
C LYS A 401 1.48 -33.03 6.64
N ASN A 402 0.80 -32.63 5.57
CA ASN A 402 -0.26 -33.43 4.95
C ASN A 402 -0.14 -33.50 3.41
N GLU A 403 -1.07 -34.22 2.75
CA GLU A 403 -1.12 -34.37 1.29
C GLU A 403 -1.08 -33.05 0.51
N ARG A 404 -1.55 -31.95 1.11
CA ARG A 404 -1.49 -30.62 0.50
C ARG A 404 -0.05 -30.17 0.26
N ASN A 405 0.88 -30.50 1.17
CA ASN A 405 2.30 -30.17 1.01
C ASN A 405 2.91 -30.90 -0.18
N LEU A 406 2.57 -32.17 -0.38
CA LEU A 406 3.04 -32.95 -1.53
C LEU A 406 2.51 -32.38 -2.85
N LYS A 407 1.22 -31.99 -2.89
CA LYS A 407 0.65 -31.33 -4.07
C LYS A 407 1.35 -30.00 -4.41
N TYR A 408 1.71 -29.21 -3.40
CA TYR A 408 2.51 -28.01 -3.61
C TYR A 408 3.90 -28.32 -4.18
N MET A 409 4.52 -29.41 -3.73
CA MET A 409 5.83 -29.85 -4.23
C MET A 409 5.75 -30.31 -5.69
N ASP A 410 4.66 -30.98 -6.09
CA ASP A 410 4.41 -31.33 -7.50
C ASP A 410 4.37 -30.10 -8.40
N GLY A 411 3.68 -29.04 -7.97
CA GLY A 411 3.62 -27.80 -8.75
C GLY A 411 4.96 -27.08 -8.83
N LYS A 412 5.73 -27.06 -7.75
CA LYS A 412 7.10 -26.51 -7.76
C LYS A 412 8.03 -27.32 -8.68
N LYS A 413 7.95 -28.65 -8.64
CA LYS A 413 8.71 -29.55 -9.53
C LYS A 413 8.39 -29.27 -10.99
N LYS A 414 7.11 -29.08 -11.32
CA LYS A 414 6.70 -28.77 -12.69
C LYS A 414 7.34 -27.49 -13.20
N CYS A 415 7.46 -26.46 -12.36
CA CYS A 415 8.19 -25.23 -12.73
C CYS A 415 9.65 -25.51 -13.08
N VAL A 416 10.31 -26.40 -12.34
CA VAL A 416 11.70 -26.80 -12.62
C VAL A 416 11.81 -27.52 -13.96
N TYR A 417 10.89 -28.44 -14.28
CA TYR A 417 10.89 -29.11 -15.57
C TYR A 417 10.59 -28.16 -16.74
N ASP A 418 9.66 -27.22 -16.56
CA ASP A 418 9.22 -26.31 -17.61
C ASP A 418 10.28 -25.21 -17.90
N THR A 419 11.05 -24.80 -16.88
CA THR A 419 12.05 -23.71 -17.01
C THR A 419 13.50 -24.17 -17.05
N GLY A 420 13.81 -25.36 -16.54
CA GLY A 420 15.19 -25.81 -16.27
C GLY A 420 15.83 -25.14 -15.06
N HIS A 421 15.12 -24.28 -14.33
CA HIS A 421 15.64 -23.48 -13.23
C HIS A 421 14.88 -23.75 -11.93
N SER A 422 15.42 -23.29 -10.80
CA SER A 422 14.75 -23.39 -9.51
C SER A 422 13.40 -22.68 -9.50
N SER A 423 12.50 -23.10 -8.60
CA SER A 423 11.22 -22.41 -8.42
C SER A 423 11.38 -20.97 -7.93
N ALA A 424 12.51 -20.63 -7.28
CA ALA A 424 12.86 -19.25 -6.93
C ALA A 424 13.21 -18.42 -8.17
N TRP A 425 14.00 -18.98 -9.11
CA TRP A 425 14.30 -18.33 -10.39
C TRP A 425 13.02 -18.13 -11.22
N ALA A 426 12.19 -19.16 -11.34
CA ALA A 426 10.95 -19.09 -12.10
C ALA A 426 10.00 -18.01 -11.52
N TRP A 427 9.95 -17.93 -10.19
CA TRP A 427 9.23 -16.86 -9.50
C TRP A 427 9.79 -15.49 -9.85
N LEU A 428 11.11 -15.30 -9.75
CA LEU A 428 11.74 -14.00 -9.99
C LEU A 428 11.60 -13.58 -11.45
N LYS A 429 11.83 -14.50 -12.39
CA LYS A 429 11.63 -14.30 -13.82
C LYS A 429 10.21 -13.82 -14.10
N ASN A 430 9.20 -14.46 -13.50
CA ASN A 430 7.83 -14.03 -13.64
C ASN A 430 7.54 -12.68 -12.98
N THR A 431 8.13 -12.38 -11.81
CA THR A 431 8.00 -11.07 -11.17
C THR A 431 8.51 -9.95 -12.09
N LEU A 432 9.64 -10.17 -12.76
CA LEU A 432 10.26 -9.21 -13.68
C LEU A 432 9.52 -9.09 -15.02
N THR A 433 9.07 -10.21 -15.60
CA THR A 433 8.63 -10.25 -17.01
C THR A 433 7.15 -10.61 -17.22
N LYS A 434 6.50 -11.20 -16.20
CA LYS A 434 5.17 -11.83 -16.28
C LYS A 434 5.03 -12.94 -17.34
N GLU A 435 6.15 -13.51 -17.79
CA GLU A 435 6.19 -14.59 -18.79
C GLU A 435 5.37 -15.82 -18.38
N TYR A 436 5.18 -16.03 -17.07
CA TYR A 436 4.49 -17.19 -16.50
C TYR A 436 3.23 -16.80 -15.72
N ALA A 437 2.60 -15.65 -15.99
CA ALA A 437 1.48 -15.15 -15.19
C ALA A 437 0.31 -16.14 -15.07
N ASP A 438 0.04 -16.91 -16.13
CA ASP A 438 -1.06 -17.90 -16.16
C ASP A 438 -0.80 -19.12 -15.24
N TRP A 439 0.45 -19.35 -14.83
CA TRP A 439 0.79 -20.41 -13.87
C TRP A 439 0.25 -20.08 -12.45
N TYR A 440 0.02 -18.80 -12.16
CA TYR A 440 -0.37 -18.33 -10.83
C TYR A 440 -1.90 -18.28 -10.68
N GLY A 441 -2.52 -19.45 -10.55
CA GLY A 441 -3.97 -19.55 -10.30
C GLY A 441 -4.64 -20.84 -10.75
N ASP A 442 -3.96 -21.67 -11.52
CA ASP A 442 -4.50 -22.94 -12.02
C ASP A 442 -4.45 -24.09 -11.00
N GLY A 443 -3.73 -23.89 -9.88
CA GLY A 443 -3.53 -24.90 -8.84
C GLY A 443 -2.60 -26.04 -9.24
N VAL A 444 -1.93 -25.91 -10.40
CA VAL A 444 -0.98 -26.86 -11.00
C VAL A 444 0.45 -26.39 -10.77
N HIS A 445 0.73 -25.08 -10.84
CA HIS A 445 2.05 -24.51 -10.57
C HIS A 445 2.03 -23.69 -9.27
N ALA A 446 2.85 -24.06 -8.30
CA ALA A 446 2.99 -23.34 -7.04
C ALA A 446 4.36 -22.67 -6.99
N LEU A 447 4.40 -21.35 -6.88
CA LEU A 447 5.65 -20.60 -6.99
C LEU A 447 5.90 -19.75 -5.74
N SER A 448 6.77 -20.29 -4.90
CA SER A 448 7.71 -19.53 -4.06
C SER A 448 8.70 -20.50 -3.40
N GLY A 449 9.93 -20.52 -3.92
CA GLY A 449 11.10 -21.24 -3.38
C GLY A 449 10.96 -22.77 -3.25
N GLY A 450 12.04 -23.44 -2.82
CA GLY A 450 12.00 -24.81 -2.34
C GLY A 450 12.07 -25.94 -3.38
N ALA A 451 12.06 -25.69 -4.68
CA ALA A 451 12.42 -26.71 -5.68
C ALA A 451 13.67 -26.29 -6.46
N PHE A 452 14.64 -27.18 -6.57
CA PHE A 452 15.97 -26.89 -7.10
C PHE A 452 16.44 -28.00 -8.06
N PRO A 453 16.90 -27.66 -9.28
CA PRO A 453 17.46 -28.63 -10.21
C PRO A 453 18.89 -29.00 -9.80
N LEU A 454 19.18 -30.30 -9.72
CA LEU A 454 20.54 -30.79 -9.57
C LEU A 454 21.10 -31.23 -10.92
N TYR A 455 22.13 -30.52 -11.36
CA TYR A 455 22.85 -30.82 -12.60
C TYR A 455 24.06 -31.71 -12.34
N VAL A 456 24.27 -32.68 -13.23
CA VAL A 456 25.47 -33.51 -13.31
C VAL A 456 26.03 -33.41 -14.71
N ASN A 457 27.24 -32.89 -14.84
CA ASN A 457 27.90 -32.67 -16.15
C ASN A 457 27.02 -31.93 -17.17
N GLY A 458 26.23 -30.96 -16.71
CA GLY A 458 25.34 -30.15 -17.55
C GLY A 458 23.96 -30.75 -17.83
N GLU A 459 23.67 -31.96 -17.33
CA GLU A 459 22.35 -32.58 -17.46
C GLU A 459 21.62 -32.58 -16.12
N MET A 460 20.35 -32.15 -16.10
CA MET A 460 19.52 -32.22 -14.90
C MET A 460 19.23 -33.68 -14.55
N LYS A 461 19.71 -34.16 -13.39
CA LYS A 461 19.54 -35.55 -12.95
C LYS A 461 18.51 -35.73 -11.86
N ALA A 462 18.29 -34.72 -11.03
CA ALA A 462 17.29 -34.77 -9.98
C ALA A 462 16.67 -33.40 -9.70
N VAL A 463 15.48 -33.41 -9.11
CA VAL A 463 14.83 -32.22 -8.56
C VAL A 463 14.67 -32.40 -7.05
N ILE A 464 15.34 -31.54 -6.27
CA ILE A 464 15.19 -31.48 -4.82
C ILE A 464 14.03 -30.57 -4.49
N GLN A 465 13.15 -31.00 -3.59
CA GLN A 465 11.95 -30.26 -3.20
C GLN A 465 11.80 -30.20 -1.68
N VAL A 466 11.46 -29.03 -1.18
CA VAL A 466 11.13 -28.74 0.22
C VAL A 466 9.84 -27.91 0.27
N SER A 467 8.94 -28.26 1.19
CA SER A 467 7.69 -27.54 1.43
C SER A 467 7.41 -27.46 2.93
N GLY A 468 6.84 -26.33 3.37
CA GLY A 468 6.40 -26.15 4.75
C GLY A 468 7.00 -24.95 5.49
N LEU A 469 8.02 -24.31 4.90
CA LEU A 469 8.62 -23.05 5.38
C LEU A 469 7.99 -21.83 4.69
N HIS A 470 8.34 -20.64 5.18
CA HIS A 470 8.01 -19.37 4.50
C HIS A 470 8.73 -19.29 3.15
N GLU A 471 8.22 -18.42 2.27
CA GLU A 471 8.78 -18.18 0.95
C GLU A 471 10.29 -17.92 1.04
N GLY A 472 11.08 -18.50 0.13
CA GLY A 472 12.53 -18.33 0.10
C GLY A 472 13.31 -19.09 1.17
N LYS A 473 12.77 -19.30 2.37
CA LYS A 473 13.44 -20.09 3.43
C LYS A 473 13.61 -21.56 3.05
N ASP A 474 12.68 -22.09 2.28
CA ASP A 474 12.80 -23.41 1.67
C ASP A 474 13.90 -23.47 0.60
N HIS A 475 14.04 -22.45 -0.25
CA HIS A 475 15.16 -22.32 -1.20
C HIS A 475 16.51 -22.24 -0.49
N GLU A 476 16.60 -21.40 0.55
CA GLU A 476 17.79 -21.25 1.38
C GLU A 476 18.22 -22.58 2.00
N LEU A 477 17.26 -23.33 2.58
CA LEU A 477 17.50 -24.65 3.16
C LEU A 477 18.05 -25.64 2.13
N VAL A 478 17.45 -25.70 0.93
CA VAL A 478 17.91 -26.59 -0.14
C VAL A 478 19.34 -26.25 -0.57
N VAL A 479 19.61 -24.98 -0.86
CA VAL A 479 20.92 -24.50 -1.31
C VAL A 479 22.02 -24.76 -0.28
N ARG A 480 21.77 -24.43 1.00
CA ARG A 480 22.71 -24.71 2.10
C ARG A 480 22.99 -26.21 2.24
N SER A 481 22.00 -27.05 1.97
CA SER A 481 22.15 -28.51 2.07
C SER A 481 22.96 -29.09 0.91
N ILE A 482 22.73 -28.62 -0.32
CA ILE A 482 23.51 -29.04 -1.49
C ILE A 482 24.97 -28.61 -1.33
N SER A 483 25.22 -27.37 -0.89
CA SER A 483 26.56 -26.86 -0.58
C SER A 483 27.30 -27.78 0.39
N GLN A 484 26.67 -28.14 1.51
CA GLN A 484 27.28 -29.03 2.50
C GLN A 484 27.53 -30.44 1.92
N TRP A 485 26.57 -31.00 1.18
CA TRP A 485 26.72 -32.31 0.56
C TRP A 485 27.89 -32.34 -0.45
N LEU A 486 28.11 -31.24 -1.18
CA LEU A 486 29.25 -31.05 -2.08
C LEU A 486 30.58 -30.72 -1.37
N GLY A 487 30.65 -30.85 -0.04
CA GLY A 487 31.85 -30.60 0.74
C GLY A 487 32.08 -29.12 1.09
N GLU A 488 31.01 -28.41 1.44
CA GLU A 488 31.02 -26.97 1.75
C GLU A 488 31.47 -26.10 0.57
N ARG A 489 31.02 -26.47 -0.65
CA ARG A 489 31.37 -25.72 -1.87
C ARG A 489 30.82 -24.30 -1.77
N PRO A 490 31.63 -23.25 -2.03
CA PRO A 490 31.12 -21.89 -2.07
C PRO A 490 30.07 -21.76 -3.18
N TYR A 491 29.06 -20.96 -2.89
CA TYR A 491 28.01 -20.64 -3.84
C TYR A 491 27.65 -19.17 -3.72
N SER A 492 27.18 -18.59 -4.82
CA SER A 492 26.69 -17.25 -4.90
C SER A 492 25.47 -17.17 -3.99
N ARG A 493 25.61 -16.37 -2.92
CA ARG A 493 24.53 -16.24 -1.94
C ARG A 493 23.50 -15.29 -2.51
N PHE A 494 22.34 -15.84 -2.86
CA PHE A 494 21.14 -15.03 -3.00
C PHE A 494 20.67 -14.63 -1.59
N THR A 495 21.22 -13.53 -1.07
CA THR A 495 21.00 -13.08 0.32
C THR A 495 19.68 -12.32 0.51
N LYS A 496 19.06 -11.86 -0.58
CA LYS A 496 17.71 -11.30 -0.59
C LYS A 496 16.69 -12.44 -0.62
N VAL A 497 16.68 -13.27 0.42
CA VAL A 497 15.71 -14.36 0.52
C VAL A 497 14.33 -13.73 0.60
N LEU A 498 13.48 -14.04 -0.39
CA LEU A 498 12.04 -13.76 -0.50
C LEU A 498 11.40 -13.61 0.89
N GLY A 499 11.38 -12.41 1.46
CA GLY A 499 11.07 -12.22 2.88
C GLY A 499 10.79 -10.79 3.22
#